data_AF-A0A4Q3ZM98-F1
#
_entry.id   AF-A0A4Q3ZM98-F1
#
_cell.length_a   1.000
_cell.length_b   1.000
_cell.length_c   1.000
_cell.angle_alpha   90.00
_cell.angle_beta   90.00
_cell.angle_gamma   90.00
#
_symmetry.space_group_name_H-M   'P 1'
#
loop_
_entity.id
_entity.type
_entity.pdbx_description
1 polymer ?
#
loop_
_entity_poly.entity_id
_entity_poly.type
_entity_poly.pdbx_seq_one_letter_code
_entity_poly.pdbx_strand_id
1 'polypeptide(L)' 'MKLRVRATPNARQSEITGWEEDPQAGKILRVRIAAAPVDGQANVALRDFLAKSLGVPKSKVVLEKGSSS' A
#
# COMPACT_ATOMS: atom_id res chain seq x y z
N MET A 1 15.38 2.61 -4.18
CA MET A 1 14.65 3.33 -3.10
C MET A 1 13.57 2.41 -2.59
N LYS A 2 13.44 2.24 -1.26
CA LYS A 2 12.42 1.38 -0.64
C LYS A 2 11.43 2.25 0.12
N LEU A 3 10.14 1.96 -0.02
CA LEU A 3 9.06 2.67 0.66
C LEU A 3 8.28 1.68 1.52
N ARG A 4 8.14 2.00 2.81
CA ARG A 4 7.28 1.24 3.71
C ARG A 4 5.85 1.75 3.57
N VAL A 5 4.92 0.84 3.29
CA VAL A 5 3.52 1.17 3.09
C VAL A 5 2.67 0.29 4.00
N ARG A 6 1.73 0.90 4.72
CA ARG A 6 0.72 0.20 5.51
C ARG A 6 -0.61 0.33 4.80
N ALA A 7 -1.06 -0.77 4.21
CA ALA A 7 -2.35 -0.85 3.53
C ALA A 7 -3.43 -1.29 4.52
N THR A 8 -4.53 -0.54 4.60
CA THR A 8 -5.75 -0.93 5.33
C THR A 8 -6.84 -1.31 4.32
N PRO A 9 -7.19 -2.60 4.19
CA PRO A 9 -8.23 -3.06 3.28
C PRO A 9 -9.63 -2.73 3.81
N ASN A 10 -10.68 -3.03 3.03
CA ASN A 10 -12.09 -2.75 3.35
C ASN A 10 -12.40 -1.27 3.60
N ALA A 11 -11.67 -0.36 2.96
CA ALA A 11 -11.99 1.05 3.01
C ALA A 11 -13.18 1.39 2.10
N ARG A 12 -13.82 2.53 2.35
CA ARG A 12 -14.92 3.01 1.48
C ARG A 12 -14.40 3.39 0.08
N GLN A 13 -13.16 3.86 0.00
CA GLN A 13 -12.46 4.24 -1.22
C GLN A 13 -10.94 4.04 -1.05
N SER A 14 -10.21 3.91 -2.16
CA SER A 14 -8.75 3.81 -2.12
C SER A 14 -8.11 5.19 -2.07
N GLU A 15 -7.35 5.47 -1.02
CA GLU A 15 -6.75 6.79 -0.77
C GLU A 15 -5.45 6.72 0.04
N ILE A 16 -4.56 7.69 -0.18
CA ILE A 16 -3.38 7.90 0.66
C ILE A 16 -3.82 8.78 1.83
N THR A 17 -3.80 8.27 3.05
CA THR A 17 -4.19 9.05 4.23
C THR A 17 -3.05 9.91 4.76
N GLY A 18 -1.82 9.64 4.34
CA GLY A 18 -0.63 10.42 4.69
C GLY A 18 0.51 9.57 5.20
N TRP A 19 1.47 10.24 5.86
CA TRP A 19 2.64 9.60 6.44
C TRP A 19 2.45 9.40 7.94
N GLU A 20 2.86 8.24 8.45
CA GLU A 20 2.92 7.89 9.86
C GLU A 20 4.38 7.65 10.25
N GLU A 21 4.76 8.10 11.43
CA GLU A 21 6.08 7.80 12.00
C GLU A 21 5.96 6.55 12.87
N ASP A 22 6.66 5.50 12.49
CA ASP A 22 6.77 4.27 13.24
C ASP A 22 8.13 4.23 13.96
N PRO A 23 8.17 4.01 15.29
CA PRO A 23 9.40 4.05 16.06
C PRO A 23 10.40 2.92 15.70
N GLN A 24 9.95 1.84 15.05
CA GLN A 24 10.80 0.72 14.61
C GLN A 24 11.13 0.78 13.12
N ALA A 25 10.20 1.28 12.31
CA ALA A 25 10.25 1.24 10.87
C ALA A 25 10.42 2.61 10.20
N GLY A 26 10.48 3.69 10.99
CA GLY A 26 10.58 5.06 10.50
C GLY A 26 9.32 5.51 9.78
N LYS A 27 9.48 6.31 8.73
CA LYS A 27 8.34 6.89 7.99
C LYS A 27 7.61 5.84 7.15
N ILE A 28 6.33 5.60 7.44
CA ILE A 28 5.44 4.67 6.73
C ILE A 28 4.35 5.46 6.00
N LEU A 29 4.10 5.14 4.74
CA LEU A 29 2.96 5.69 4.02
C LEU A 29 1.69 4.89 4.37
N ARG A 30 0.66 5.55 4.90
CA ARG A 30 -0.63 4.93 5.16
C ARG A 30 -1.53 5.06 3.94
N VAL A 31 -2.05 3.92 3.53
CA VAL A 31 -2.92 3.81 2.37
C VAL A 31 -4.13 2.97 2.74
N ARG A 32 -5.31 3.47 2.41
CA ARG A 32 -6.56 2.74 2.51
C ARG A 32 -6.90 2.18 1.14
N ILE A 33 -7.36 0.94 1.08
CA ILE A 33 -7.73 0.27 -0.17
C ILE A 33 -9.18 -0.20 -0.03
N ALA A 34 -10.00 0.05 -1.03
CA ALA A 34 -11.38 -0.43 -1.04
C ALA A 34 -11.47 -1.96 -1.25
N ALA A 35 -10.42 -2.56 -1.82
CA ALA A 35 -10.34 -3.99 -2.04
C ALA A 35 -10.38 -4.76 -0.71
N ALA A 36 -11.07 -5.90 -0.73
CA ALA A 36 -11.12 -6.84 0.38
C ALA A 36 -9.74 -7.46 0.63
N PRO A 37 -9.43 -7.88 1.88
CA PRO A 37 -8.22 -8.64 2.22
C PRO A 37 -8.27 -10.08 1.70
N VAL A 38 -9.03 -10.34 0.64
CA VAL A 38 -9.00 -11.63 -0.05
C VAL A 38 -7.67 -11.75 -0.77
N ASP A 39 -7.05 -12.92 -0.60
CA ASP A 39 -5.71 -13.26 -1.04
C ASP A 39 -5.38 -12.68 -2.43
N GLY A 40 -4.47 -11.71 -2.46
CA GLY A 40 -4.01 -11.04 -3.69
C GLY A 40 -4.81 -9.81 -4.16
N GLN A 41 -6.12 -9.68 -3.89
CA GLN A 41 -6.91 -8.55 -4.41
C GLN A 41 -6.49 -7.21 -3.80
N ALA A 42 -6.29 -7.16 -2.48
CA ALA A 42 -5.78 -5.97 -1.79
C ALA A 42 -4.38 -5.56 -2.30
N ASN A 43 -3.51 -6.54 -2.54
CA ASN A 43 -2.14 -6.30 -3.01
C ASN A 43 -2.10 -5.76 -4.44
N VAL A 44 -2.91 -6.33 -5.34
CA VAL A 44 -3.04 -5.85 -6.73
C VAL A 44 -3.60 -4.42 -6.75
N ALA A 45 -4.69 -4.18 -6.00
CA ALA A 45 -5.29 -2.86 -5.92
C ALA A 45 -4.34 -1.81 -5.31
N LEU A 46 -3.57 -2.19 -4.28
CA LEU A 46 -2.53 -1.34 -3.70
C LEU A 46 -1.43 -1.03 -4.71
N ARG A 47 -0.91 -2.04 -5.40
CA ARG A 47 0.15 -1.86 -6.40
C ARG A 47 -0.29 -0.91 -7.50
N ASP A 48 -1.51 -1.11 -8.01
CA ASP A 48 -2.10 -0.30 -9.06
C ASP A 48 -2.33 1.14 -8.61
N PHE A 49 -2.83 1.32 -7.40
CA PHE A 49 -3.05 2.63 -6.80
C PHE A 49 -1.73 3.38 -6.59
N LEU A 50 -0.72 2.73 -5.99
CA LEU A 50 0.61 3.32 -5.78
C LEU A 50 1.31 3.67 -7.10
N ALA A 51 1.26 2.78 -8.09
CA ALA A 51 1.83 3.04 -9.41
C ALA A 51 1.23 4.29 -10.05
N LYS A 52 -0.11 4.42 -9.97
CA LYS A 52 -0.83 5.59 -10.48
C LYS A 52 -0.50 6.86 -9.71
N SER A 53 -0.49 6.82 -8.38
CA SER A 53 -0.19 7.98 -7.53
C SER A 53 1.25 8.47 -7.67
N LEU A 54 2.21 7.56 -7.90
CA LEU A 54 3.63 7.90 -8.07
C LEU A 54 4.02 8.18 -9.53
N GLY A 55 3.12 7.94 -10.50
CA GLY A 55 3.40 8.10 -11.92
C GLY A 55 4.43 7.10 -12.47
N VAL A 56 4.57 5.94 -11.83
CA VAL A 56 5.54 4.90 -12.22
C VAL A 56 4.83 3.68 -12.80
N PRO A 57 5.47 2.93 -13.72
CA PRO A 57 4.89 1.71 -14.25
C PRO A 57 4.74 0.65 -13.14
N LYS A 58 3.64 -0.10 -13.17
CA LYS A 58 3.31 -1.16 -12.18
C LYS A 58 4.43 -2.18 -11.98
N SER A 59 5.20 -2.47 -13.03
CA SER A 59 6.34 -3.40 -12.98
C SER A 59 7.51 -2.89 -12.13
N LYS A 60 7.57 -1.59 -11.83
CA LYS A 60 8.56 -0.99 -10.92
C LYS A 60 8.09 -0.98 -9.46
N VAL A 61 6.83 -1.35 -9.20
CA VAL A 61 6.27 -1.44 -7.85
C VAL A 61 6.26 -2.91 -7.44
N VAL A 62 7.18 -3.27 -6.54
CA VAL A 62 7.30 -4.62 -5.99
C VAL A 62 6.90 -4.59 -4.53
N LEU A 63 5.95 -5.44 -4.14
CA LEU A 63 5.56 -5.63 -2.75
C LEU A 63 6.52 -6.65 -2.10
N GLU A 64 7.49 -6.18 -1.32
CA GLU A 64 8.52 -7.05 -0.72
C GLU A 64 8.01 -7.88 0.46
N LYS A 65 7.04 -7.40 1.24
CA LYS A 65 6.45 -8.16 2.37
C LYS A 65 4.98 -7.82 2.56
N GLY A 66 4.11 -8.79 2.31
CA GLY A 66 2.77 -8.82 2.90
C GLY A 66 2.86 -9.64 4.19
N SER A 67 3.03 -8.99 5.34
CA SER A 67 2.84 -9.68 6.61
C SER A 67 1.34 -9.89 6.80
N SER A 68 0.85 -11.02 6.30
CA SER A 68 -0.37 -11.63 6.80
C SER A 68 -0.03 -12.19 8.18
N SER A 69 -0.51 -11.55 9.23
CA SER A 69 -0.49 -12.05 10.60
C SER A 69 -1.74 -11.54 11.30
#